data_AF-A0A9X4HCM7-F1
#
_entry.id   AF-A0A9X4HCM7-F1
#
_cell.length_a   1.000
_cell.length_b   1.000
_cell.length_c   1.000
_cell.angle_alpha   90.00
_cell.angle_beta   90.00
_cell.angle_gamma   90.00
#
_symmetry.space_group_name_H-M   'P 1'
#
loop_
_entity.id
_entity.type
_entity.pdbx_description
1 polymer ?
#
loop_
_entity_poly.entity_id
_entity_poly.type
_entity_poly.pdbx_seq_one_letter_code
_entity_poly.pdbx_strand_id
1 'polypeptide(L)'
;MTDRSLFNLATARGSRLLSLSLCVAMLSACAVGPDYQRPQTAQIAQYKEAEGWRQANPSDSLARGAWWELYGDQQLNGLIEKLNNANQTVAQSEAQYRQAQALVRSARGAFYPSVDLSVGKTRSSQGTGSSSSSLSSSSSGIRDTYNAQLGVSWEADIWGKLRRGLQADEASAQASFADLAAMRLSQQSELVQNYLQLRVIDQQKRLLEATVAAYERSLKMTQNQYRAGVSGRDAVAQAQTQLKSTQADLVDLIWQRAQFENAIAVLTGQAPANFDIAETQTIPNLPQVPLNLPSQLLERRPDIASAERSVIAANANIGVAKAAYYPDLSLSLSGGYSSSTSNDLISLPNRFWSVGPKLNLPLFDGGIRSAEVDRTEAVYDQTVAKYRQTVLDGFREVENYLVQLKVYEDEAAVRQEALDAARDSLRLTENQYKAGLIAYIDVVVVQATALSNERNVLNILQSRLIASVQLIAALGGGWDGDLPAE
;
A
#
# COMPACT_ATOMS: atom_id res chain seq x y z
N MET A 1 -59.10 -23.26 70.02
CA MET A 1 -59.78 -22.99 68.73
C MET A 1 -58.89 -22.04 67.96
N THR A 2 -58.06 -22.58 67.07
CA THR A 2 -58.05 -22.31 65.60
C THR A 2 -57.68 -20.84 65.30
N ASP A 3 -56.57 -20.53 64.63
CA ASP A 3 -56.34 -20.93 63.23
C ASP A 3 -54.88 -20.75 62.73
N ARG A 4 -54.61 -21.42 61.61
CA ARG A 4 -53.36 -21.56 60.85
C ARG A 4 -53.03 -20.36 59.93
N SER A 5 -51.72 -20.27 59.61
CA SER A 5 -51.11 -19.89 58.31
C SER A 5 -51.33 -18.47 57.74
N LEU A 6 -50.22 -17.80 57.38
CA LEU A 6 -49.75 -17.74 55.98
C LEU A 6 -48.37 -17.06 55.89
N PHE A 7 -47.39 -17.86 55.47
CA PHE A 7 -46.11 -17.45 54.92
C PHE A 7 -46.29 -17.00 53.46
N ASN A 8 -45.36 -16.18 52.98
CA ASN A 8 -45.06 -15.84 51.58
C ASN A 8 -45.90 -14.74 50.91
N LEU A 9 -45.23 -13.61 50.63
CA LEU A 9 -45.23 -12.90 49.33
C LEU A 9 -44.29 -11.67 49.43
N ALA A 10 -42.97 -11.89 49.39
CA ALA A 10 -42.00 -10.79 49.32
C ALA A 10 -40.75 -11.08 48.45
N THR A 11 -40.85 -11.97 47.45
CA THR A 11 -39.72 -12.37 46.59
C THR A 11 -39.94 -12.16 45.10
N ALA A 12 -40.95 -11.38 44.70
CA ALA A 12 -41.29 -11.22 43.27
C ALA A 12 -40.75 -9.94 42.59
N ARG A 13 -40.15 -8.98 43.33
CA ARG A 13 -39.63 -7.72 42.73
C ARG A 13 -38.15 -7.82 42.31
N GLY A 14 -37.34 -8.58 43.03
CA GLY A 14 -35.91 -8.78 42.70
C GLY A 14 -35.70 -9.63 41.45
N SER A 15 -36.50 -10.69 41.26
CA SER A 15 -36.34 -11.58 40.09
C SER A 15 -36.74 -10.90 38.78
N ARG A 16 -37.69 -9.95 38.81
CA ARG A 16 -38.14 -9.21 37.61
C ARG A 16 -37.08 -8.22 37.10
N LEU A 17 -36.34 -7.57 38.00
CA LEU A 17 -35.24 -6.67 37.62
C LEU A 17 -34.03 -7.45 37.10
N LEU A 18 -33.71 -8.60 37.69
CA LEU A 18 -32.64 -9.49 37.25
C LEU A 18 -32.96 -10.19 35.91
N SER A 19 -34.21 -10.55 35.67
CA SER A 19 -34.66 -11.06 34.38
C SER A 19 -34.71 -9.96 33.31
N LEU A 20 -35.04 -8.71 33.68
CA LEU A 20 -35.01 -7.59 32.74
C LEU A 20 -33.58 -7.23 32.35
N SER A 21 -32.63 -7.25 33.30
CA SER A 21 -31.21 -7.05 32.99
C SER A 21 -30.61 -8.20 32.17
N LEU A 22 -31.02 -9.45 32.41
CA LEU A 22 -30.59 -10.61 31.63
C LEU A 22 -31.19 -10.60 30.21
N CYS A 23 -32.46 -10.19 30.06
CA CYS A 23 -33.06 -9.97 28.75
C CYS A 23 -32.40 -8.81 28.01
N VAL A 24 -32.14 -7.67 28.65
CA VAL A 24 -31.41 -6.55 28.02
C VAL A 24 -29.99 -6.95 27.63
N ALA A 25 -29.32 -7.79 28.43
CA ALA A 25 -28.01 -8.36 28.09
C ALA A 25 -28.10 -9.35 26.90
N MET A 26 -29.13 -10.19 26.82
CA MET A 26 -29.34 -11.09 25.67
C MET A 26 -29.74 -10.36 24.39
N LEU A 27 -30.49 -9.25 24.47
CA LEU A 27 -30.81 -8.40 23.31
C LEU A 27 -29.58 -7.66 22.77
N SER A 28 -28.55 -7.44 23.58
CA SER A 28 -27.31 -6.80 23.12
C SER A 28 -26.41 -7.70 22.26
N ALA A 29 -26.70 -9.01 22.19
CA ALA A 29 -25.84 -9.99 21.51
C ALA A 29 -26.19 -10.27 20.03
N CYS A 30 -27.34 -9.80 19.51
CA CYS A 30 -27.73 -10.11 18.14
C CYS A 30 -27.37 -8.96 17.16
N ALA A 31 -26.16 -8.99 16.61
CA ALA A 31 -25.84 -8.22 15.41
C ALA A 31 -26.23 -9.03 14.17
N VAL A 32 -27.18 -8.52 13.37
CA VAL A 32 -27.67 -9.17 12.15
C VAL A 32 -26.56 -9.18 11.08
N GLY A 33 -26.46 -10.29 10.35
CA GLY A 33 -25.52 -10.46 9.25
C GLY A 33 -24.60 -11.68 9.42
N PRO A 34 -23.87 -12.07 8.36
CA PRO A 34 -22.92 -13.17 8.42
C PRO A 34 -21.67 -12.80 9.23
N ASP A 35 -21.16 -13.75 9.99
CA ASP A 35 -19.85 -13.62 10.62
C ASP A 35 -18.75 -13.96 9.63
N TYR A 36 -17.63 -13.23 9.72
CA TYR A 36 -16.53 -13.41 8.79
C TYR A 36 -15.90 -14.79 8.94
N GLN A 37 -15.75 -15.49 7.82
CA GLN A 37 -14.97 -16.71 7.72
C GLN A 37 -13.89 -16.50 6.67
N ARG A 38 -12.63 -16.76 7.03
CA ARG A 38 -11.51 -16.60 6.10
C ARG A 38 -11.76 -17.45 4.84
N PRO A 39 -11.79 -16.85 3.64
CA PRO A 39 -11.99 -17.62 2.42
C PRO A 39 -10.88 -18.65 2.23
N GLN A 40 -11.25 -19.87 1.82
CA GLN A 40 -10.26 -20.87 1.44
C GLN A 40 -9.44 -20.38 0.25
N THR A 41 -8.11 -20.42 0.40
CA THR A 41 -7.11 -20.14 -0.64
C THR A 41 -6.36 -21.44 -0.98
N ALA A 42 -5.70 -21.46 -2.14
CA ALA A 42 -4.84 -22.59 -2.50
C ALA A 42 -3.69 -22.71 -1.49
N GLN A 43 -3.68 -23.79 -0.70
CA GLN A 43 -2.60 -24.07 0.25
C GLN A 43 -1.45 -24.72 -0.49
N ILE A 44 -0.34 -24.00 -0.63
CA ILE A 44 0.91 -24.54 -1.17
C ILE A 44 1.82 -24.86 0.02
N ALA A 45 2.25 -26.12 0.14
CA ALA A 45 3.10 -26.53 1.26
C ALA A 45 4.55 -26.04 1.11
N GLN A 46 5.07 -26.00 -0.12
CA GLN A 46 6.45 -25.60 -0.44
C GLN A 46 6.51 -24.97 -1.83
N TYR A 47 7.41 -24.01 -2.02
CA TYR A 47 7.72 -23.49 -3.35
C TYR A 47 8.44 -24.56 -4.17
N LYS A 48 8.08 -24.68 -5.44
CA LYS A 48 8.69 -25.62 -6.37
C LYS A 48 10.18 -25.33 -6.53
N GLU A 49 10.55 -24.06 -6.59
CA GLU A 49 11.90 -23.62 -6.94
C GLU A 49 12.77 -23.31 -5.70
N ALA A 50 12.30 -23.72 -4.51
CA ALA A 50 13.04 -23.59 -3.24
C ALA A 50 14.09 -24.70 -3.03
N GLU A 51 14.21 -25.69 -3.92
CA GLU A 51 15.24 -26.73 -3.81
C GLU A 51 16.66 -26.13 -3.88
N GLY A 52 17.43 -26.28 -2.81
CA GLY A 52 18.78 -25.71 -2.66
C GLY A 52 18.84 -24.42 -1.82
N TRP A 53 17.69 -23.82 -1.52
CA TRP A 53 17.59 -22.67 -0.64
C TRP A 53 17.45 -23.09 0.83
N ARG A 54 18.07 -22.34 1.75
CA ARG A 54 17.91 -22.61 3.19
C ARG A 54 16.56 -22.11 3.67
N GLN A 55 15.74 -23.02 4.20
CA GLN A 55 14.55 -22.66 4.96
C GLN A 55 14.95 -21.79 6.15
N ALA A 56 14.29 -20.65 6.32
CA ALA A 56 14.49 -19.77 7.45
C ALA A 56 14.18 -20.55 8.74
N ASN A 57 15.18 -20.68 9.62
CA ASN A 57 14.87 -20.83 11.03
C ASN A 57 14.24 -19.51 11.49
N PRO A 58 13.24 -19.54 12.39
CA PRO A 58 12.73 -18.33 13.02
C PRO A 58 13.83 -17.72 13.88
N SER A 59 14.73 -16.99 13.24
CA SER A 59 15.77 -16.18 13.83
C SER A 59 15.57 -14.76 13.32
N ASP A 60 15.45 -13.83 14.27
CA ASP A 60 15.34 -12.37 14.15
C ASP A 60 16.49 -11.68 13.36
N SER A 61 17.20 -12.39 12.48
CA SER A 61 18.39 -11.88 11.79
C SER A 61 18.10 -10.91 10.65
N LEU A 62 16.86 -10.83 10.17
CA LEU A 62 16.40 -9.70 9.36
C LEU A 62 16.02 -8.60 10.34
N ALA A 63 16.78 -7.50 10.37
CA ALA A 63 16.38 -6.30 11.09
C ALA A 63 14.95 -5.94 10.65
N ARG A 64 13.99 -6.08 11.56
CA ARG A 64 12.57 -5.93 11.25
C ARG A 64 12.36 -4.54 10.65
N GLY A 65 11.99 -4.49 9.38
CA GLY A 65 11.77 -3.25 8.64
C GLY A 65 12.97 -2.61 7.94
N ALA A 66 14.21 -3.09 8.11
CA ALA A 66 15.43 -2.52 7.48
C ALA A 66 16.16 -3.52 6.55
N TRP A 67 15.39 -4.20 5.69
CA TRP A 67 15.89 -5.28 4.82
C TRP A 67 17.02 -4.87 3.87
N TRP A 68 17.13 -3.58 3.52
CA TRP A 68 18.19 -3.05 2.64
C TRP A 68 19.58 -3.06 3.29
N GLU A 69 19.68 -3.17 4.62
CA GLU A 69 20.97 -3.27 5.31
C GLU A 69 21.75 -4.53 4.95
N LEU A 70 21.07 -5.56 4.41
CA LEU A 70 21.68 -6.79 3.91
C LEU A 70 22.71 -6.54 2.79
N TYR A 71 22.59 -5.42 2.06
CA TYR A 71 23.56 -5.02 1.02
C TYR A 71 24.86 -4.42 1.60
N GLY A 72 24.88 -4.07 2.89
CA GLY A 72 26.07 -3.59 3.58
C GLY A 72 26.58 -2.20 3.15
N ASP A 73 25.71 -1.35 2.61
CA ASP A 73 26.07 -0.01 2.09
C ASP A 73 25.48 1.11 2.98
N GLN A 74 26.35 1.88 3.63
CA GLN A 74 25.93 2.98 4.53
C GLN A 74 25.28 4.15 3.79
N GLN A 75 25.71 4.42 2.55
CA GLN A 75 25.11 5.48 1.75
C GLN A 75 23.69 5.10 1.34
N LEU A 76 23.46 3.83 0.99
CA LEU A 76 22.12 3.30 0.73
C LEU A 76 21.21 3.45 1.95
N ASN A 77 21.69 3.09 3.15
CA ASN A 77 20.93 3.23 4.39
C ASN A 77 20.49 4.67 4.62
N GLY A 78 21.41 5.64 4.47
CA GLY A 78 21.10 7.06 4.62
C GLY A 78 20.12 7.59 3.57
N LEU A 79 20.12 7.05 2.35
CA LEU A 79 19.13 7.41 1.32
C LEU A 79 17.73 6.86 1.66
N ILE A 80 17.63 5.64 2.19
CA ILE A 80 16.35 5.07 2.61
C ILE A 80 15.78 5.82 3.81
N GLU A 81 16.61 6.23 4.77
CA GLU A 81 16.15 7.08 5.88
C GLU A 81 15.57 8.41 5.38
N LYS A 82 16.20 9.05 4.40
CA LYS A 82 15.66 10.26 3.76
C LYS A 82 14.32 9.97 3.07
N LEU A 83 14.22 8.87 2.31
CA LEU A 83 12.98 8.45 1.67
C LEU A 83 11.84 8.26 2.68
N ASN A 84 12.09 7.53 3.77
CA ASN A 84 11.07 7.23 4.78
C ASN A 84 10.49 8.49 5.43
N ASN A 85 11.26 9.59 5.46
CA ASN A 85 10.86 10.86 6.07
C ASN A 85 10.30 11.88 5.06
N ALA A 86 10.77 11.89 3.81
CA ALA A 86 10.51 12.99 2.86
C ALA A 86 9.75 12.59 1.58
N ASN A 87 9.56 11.29 1.31
CA ASN A 87 8.88 10.83 0.11
C ASN A 87 7.39 11.21 0.09
N GLN A 88 6.96 11.88 -0.98
CA GLN A 88 5.60 12.42 -1.08
C GLN A 88 4.53 11.35 -1.36
N THR A 89 4.91 10.25 -2.02
CA THR A 89 4.01 9.09 -2.24
C THR A 89 3.70 8.38 -0.92
N VAL A 90 4.69 8.23 -0.04
CA VAL A 90 4.50 7.70 1.32
C VAL A 90 3.70 8.67 2.20
N ALA A 91 3.93 9.98 2.07
CA ALA A 91 3.12 10.99 2.77
C ALA A 91 1.65 10.98 2.30
N GLN A 92 1.40 10.74 1.01
CA GLN A 92 0.06 10.59 0.47
C GLN A 92 -0.66 9.37 1.04
N SER A 93 0.00 8.21 1.12
CA SER A 93 -0.60 7.00 1.69
C SER A 93 -0.79 7.11 3.21
N GLU A 94 0.10 7.81 3.92
CA GLU A 94 -0.12 8.16 5.34
C GLU A 94 -1.39 9.00 5.51
N ALA A 95 -1.59 10.01 4.67
CA ALA A 95 -2.78 10.85 4.74
C ALA A 95 -4.07 10.06 4.46
N GLN A 96 -4.04 9.08 3.57
CA GLN A 96 -5.16 8.15 3.33
C GLN A 96 -5.43 7.26 4.54
N TYR A 97 -4.39 6.75 5.21
CA TYR A 97 -4.55 6.01 6.46
C TYR A 97 -5.18 6.89 7.57
N ARG A 98 -4.69 8.12 7.75
CA ARG A 98 -5.26 9.08 8.69
C ARG A 98 -6.71 9.46 8.36
N GLN A 99 -7.06 9.52 7.08
CA GLN A 99 -8.46 9.68 6.63
C GLN A 99 -9.31 8.48 7.07
N ALA A 100 -8.83 7.24 6.88
CA ALA A 100 -9.54 6.05 7.31
C ALA A 100 -9.72 5.99 8.84
N GLN A 101 -8.71 6.37 9.63
CA GLN A 101 -8.85 6.52 11.08
C GLN A 101 -9.91 7.57 11.47
N ALA A 102 -10.00 8.68 10.73
CA ALA A 102 -11.03 9.69 10.97
C ALA A 102 -12.44 9.15 10.69
N LEU A 103 -12.60 8.29 9.68
CA LEU A 103 -13.87 7.60 9.41
C LEU A 103 -14.25 6.66 10.57
N VAL A 104 -13.29 5.87 11.10
CA VAL A 104 -13.53 5.05 12.30
C VAL A 104 -13.99 5.91 13.48
N ARG A 105 -13.34 7.06 13.73
CA ARG A 105 -13.78 7.99 14.79
C ARG A 105 -15.18 8.55 14.54
N SER A 106 -15.50 8.87 13.29
CA SER A 106 -16.85 9.31 12.89
C SER A 106 -17.90 8.22 13.15
N ALA A 107 -17.60 6.98 12.80
CA ALA A 107 -18.47 5.83 13.04
C ALA A 107 -18.67 5.55 14.54
N ARG A 108 -17.60 5.67 15.35
CA ARG A 108 -17.71 5.64 16.82
C ARG A 108 -18.57 6.78 17.36
N GLY A 109 -18.51 7.96 16.74
CA GLY A 109 -19.35 9.10 17.06
C GLY A 109 -20.85 8.82 16.92
N ALA A 110 -21.25 7.99 15.95
CA ALA A 110 -22.65 7.64 15.71
C ALA A 110 -23.32 6.88 16.88
N PHE A 111 -22.55 6.29 17.79
CA PHE A 111 -23.09 5.64 18.99
C PHE A 111 -23.53 6.64 20.08
N TYR A 112 -23.11 7.89 19.98
CA TYR A 112 -23.42 8.95 20.93
C TYR A 112 -24.59 9.82 20.44
N PRO A 113 -25.36 10.43 21.36
CA PRO A 113 -26.39 11.39 20.97
C PRO A 113 -25.78 12.61 20.29
N SER A 114 -26.36 13.06 19.17
CA SER A 114 -26.09 14.38 18.60
C SER A 114 -26.81 15.45 19.40
N VAL A 115 -26.21 16.64 19.52
CA VAL A 115 -26.85 17.81 20.12
C VAL A 115 -26.76 18.97 19.14
N ASP A 116 -27.90 19.51 18.77
CA ASP A 116 -28.04 20.49 17.70
C ASP A 116 -28.80 21.72 18.21
N LEU A 117 -28.33 22.92 17.87
CA LEU A 117 -29.04 24.17 18.14
C LEU A 117 -29.65 24.68 16.84
N SER A 118 -30.97 24.77 16.79
CA SER A 118 -31.71 25.34 15.67
C SER A 118 -32.39 26.65 16.08
N VAL A 119 -32.07 27.74 15.36
CA VAL A 119 -32.71 29.04 15.54
C VAL A 119 -33.27 29.48 14.21
N GLY A 120 -34.54 29.88 14.18
CA GLY A 120 -35.23 30.18 12.94
C GLY A 120 -36.37 31.17 13.09
N LYS A 121 -36.76 31.75 11.96
CA LYS A 121 -38.01 32.50 11.80
C LYS A 121 -38.76 31.91 10.61
N THR A 122 -39.99 31.47 10.84
CA THR A 122 -40.92 31.09 9.78
C THR A 122 -42.04 32.12 9.71
N ARG A 123 -42.23 32.72 8.53
CA ARG A 123 -43.37 33.58 8.23
C ARG A 123 -44.28 32.85 7.26
N SER A 124 -45.51 32.54 7.69
CA SER A 124 -46.47 31.79 6.88
C SER A 124 -47.83 32.50 6.85
N SER A 125 -48.60 32.22 5.81
CA SER A 125 -50.00 32.65 5.69
C SER A 125 -50.81 31.42 5.26
N GLN A 126 -52.01 31.27 5.81
CA GLN A 126 -52.88 30.13 5.52
C GLN A 126 -54.19 30.62 4.92
N GLY A 127 -54.56 30.06 3.77
CA GLY A 127 -55.83 30.36 3.10
C GLY A 127 -57.04 29.86 3.90
N THR A 128 -58.20 30.47 3.66
CA THR A 128 -59.45 30.24 4.41
C THR A 128 -60.15 28.91 4.09
N GLY A 129 -59.59 28.05 3.24
CA GLY A 129 -60.17 26.75 2.86
C GLY A 129 -59.81 25.57 3.78
N SER A 130 -59.26 25.83 4.98
CA SER A 130 -58.76 24.77 5.87
C SER A 130 -59.81 24.33 6.91
N SER A 131 -60.13 23.04 6.92
CA SER A 131 -61.10 22.36 7.80
C SER A 131 -60.59 22.10 9.22
N SER A 132 -59.84 23.03 9.83
CA SER A 132 -59.47 22.92 11.24
C SER A 132 -60.57 23.51 12.12
N SER A 133 -61.42 22.64 12.66
CA SER A 133 -62.44 22.94 13.65
C SER A 133 -61.81 23.42 14.97
N SER A 134 -61.58 24.72 15.07
CA SER A 134 -61.54 25.44 16.35
C SER A 134 -62.40 26.68 16.19
N LEU A 135 -63.31 26.93 17.14
CA LEU A 135 -64.22 28.08 17.18
C LEU A 135 -63.50 29.43 17.44
N SER A 136 -62.24 29.58 17.01
CA SER A 136 -61.49 30.83 17.07
C SER A 136 -61.30 31.40 15.67
N SER A 137 -62.05 32.44 15.36
CA SER A 137 -61.88 33.43 14.27
C SER A 137 -61.12 32.95 13.02
N SER A 138 -61.88 32.71 11.95
CA SER A 138 -61.42 32.50 10.57
C SER A 138 -60.74 33.74 9.97
N SER A 139 -59.56 34.13 10.46
CA SER A 139 -58.72 35.17 9.84
C SER A 139 -57.64 34.55 8.97
N SER A 140 -57.69 34.81 7.66
CA SER A 140 -56.49 34.83 6.81
C SER A 140 -55.52 35.83 7.44
N GLY A 141 -54.40 35.34 7.98
CA GLY A 141 -53.47 36.16 8.74
C GLY A 141 -52.06 35.66 8.56
N ILE A 142 -51.14 36.60 8.35
CA ILE A 142 -49.70 36.33 8.37
C ILE A 142 -49.31 35.98 9.80
N ARG A 143 -48.66 34.83 9.99
CA ARG A 143 -48.11 34.38 11.26
C ARG A 143 -46.59 34.37 11.14
N ASP A 144 -45.94 35.11 12.03
CA ASP A 144 -44.51 34.95 12.28
C ASP A 144 -44.35 33.92 13.42
N THR A 145 -43.42 32.99 13.29
CA THR A 145 -42.99 32.05 14.32
C THR A 145 -41.49 32.18 14.47
N TYR A 146 -41.03 32.57 15.64
CA TYR A 146 -39.63 32.60 16.03
C TYR A 146 -39.36 31.37 16.89
N ASN A 147 -38.38 30.55 16.52
CA ASN A 147 -38.01 29.35 17.23
C ASN A 147 -36.53 29.38 17.62
N ALA A 148 -36.25 28.99 18.86
CA ALA A 148 -34.90 28.67 19.33
C ALA A 148 -34.99 27.33 20.07
N GLN A 149 -34.43 26.28 19.49
CA GLN A 149 -34.58 24.90 19.94
C GLN A 149 -33.22 24.23 20.06
N LEU A 150 -32.99 23.59 21.19
CA LEU A 150 -31.92 22.63 21.37
C LEU A 150 -32.52 21.23 21.20
N GLY A 151 -32.00 20.49 20.23
CA GLY A 151 -32.39 19.13 19.92
C GLY A 151 -31.29 18.15 20.31
N VAL A 152 -31.69 16.99 20.80
CA VAL A 152 -30.83 15.83 21.04
C VAL A 152 -31.43 14.67 20.26
N SER A 153 -30.62 14.00 19.44
CA SER A 153 -31.06 12.83 18.66
C SER A 153 -30.10 11.67 18.85
N TRP A 154 -30.65 10.46 19.01
CA TRP A 154 -29.86 9.25 19.23
C TRP A 154 -30.54 8.04 18.59
N GLU A 155 -29.79 7.21 17.88
CA GLU A 155 -30.28 5.95 17.30
C GLU A 155 -29.81 4.78 18.17
N ALA A 156 -30.75 3.93 18.60
CA ALA A 156 -30.43 2.76 19.40
C ALA A 156 -30.05 1.57 18.49
N ASP A 157 -28.81 1.08 18.62
CA ASP A 157 -28.29 -0.01 17.80
C ASP A 157 -28.76 -1.42 18.23
N ILE A 158 -30.06 -1.68 18.13
CA ILE A 158 -30.67 -2.96 18.55
C ILE A 158 -30.21 -4.11 17.64
N TRP A 159 -30.18 -3.87 16.33
CA TRP A 159 -29.95 -4.90 15.30
C TRP A 159 -28.47 -5.01 14.87
N GLY A 160 -27.59 -4.16 15.41
CA GLY A 160 -26.17 -4.16 15.09
C GLY A 160 -25.79 -3.42 13.81
N LYS A 161 -26.67 -2.57 13.26
CA LYS A 161 -26.40 -1.74 12.08
C LYS A 161 -25.18 -0.84 12.31
N LEU A 162 -25.12 -0.14 13.44
CA LEU A 162 -24.00 0.75 13.77
C LEU A 162 -22.74 -0.07 14.10
N ARG A 163 -22.88 -1.18 14.84
CA ARG A 163 -21.75 -2.09 15.13
C ARG A 163 -21.12 -2.69 13.88
N ARG A 164 -21.92 -3.14 12.93
CA ARG A 164 -21.45 -3.67 11.64
C ARG A 164 -20.81 -2.57 10.79
N GLY A 165 -21.36 -1.35 10.80
CA GLY A 165 -20.74 -0.19 10.15
C GLY A 165 -19.37 0.14 10.74
N LEU A 166 -19.26 0.19 12.07
CA LEU A 166 -17.97 0.39 12.75
C LEU A 166 -16.98 -0.73 12.43
N GLN A 167 -17.42 -1.99 12.42
CA GLN A 167 -16.58 -3.12 12.04
C GLN A 167 -16.06 -2.98 10.59
N ALA A 168 -16.89 -2.48 9.67
CA ALA A 168 -16.48 -2.23 8.30
C ALA A 168 -15.42 -1.13 8.22
N ASP A 169 -15.64 0.00 8.89
CA ASP A 169 -14.68 1.12 8.92
C ASP A 169 -13.36 0.75 9.60
N GLU A 170 -13.39 -0.03 10.68
CA GLU A 170 -12.19 -0.52 11.36
C GLU A 170 -11.37 -1.46 10.46
N ALA A 171 -12.05 -2.37 9.75
CA ALA A 171 -11.39 -3.24 8.78
C ALA A 171 -10.82 -2.44 7.59
N SER A 172 -11.54 -1.43 7.09
CA SER A 172 -11.04 -0.52 6.05
C SER A 172 -9.82 0.27 6.52
N ALA A 173 -9.79 0.75 7.77
CA ALA A 173 -8.61 1.42 8.32
C ALA A 173 -7.39 0.49 8.45
N GLN A 174 -7.61 -0.78 8.82
CA GLN A 174 -6.56 -1.80 8.82
C GLN A 174 -6.06 -2.12 7.41
N ALA A 175 -6.95 -2.12 6.40
CA ALA A 175 -6.55 -2.25 5.00
C ALA A 175 -5.66 -1.08 4.56
N SER A 176 -6.06 0.16 4.87
CA SER A 176 -5.28 1.36 4.56
C SER A 176 -3.91 1.39 5.26
N PHE A 177 -3.80 0.83 6.46
CA PHE A 177 -2.52 0.67 7.15
C PHE A 177 -1.59 -0.29 6.38
N ALA A 178 -2.13 -1.42 5.93
CA ALA A 178 -1.39 -2.39 5.14
C ALA A 178 -1.02 -1.83 3.75
N ASP A 179 -1.88 -1.02 3.13
CA ASP A 179 -1.58 -0.29 1.89
C ASP A 179 -0.44 0.73 2.08
N LEU A 180 -0.41 1.46 3.20
CA LEU A 180 0.71 2.34 3.55
C LEU A 180 2.03 1.57 3.64
N ALA A 181 2.02 0.40 4.28
CA ALA A 181 3.19 -0.46 4.38
C ALA A 181 3.62 -1.03 3.02
N ALA A 182 2.68 -1.46 2.18
CA ALA A 182 2.94 -1.89 0.80
C ALA A 182 3.57 -0.75 -0.02
N MET A 183 3.03 0.46 0.10
CA MET A 183 3.52 1.63 -0.61
C MET A 183 4.94 2.00 -0.16
N ARG A 184 5.21 1.98 1.16
CA ARG A 184 6.55 2.20 1.70
C ARG A 184 7.54 1.16 1.18
N LEU A 185 7.19 -0.12 1.22
CA LEU A 185 8.04 -1.20 0.70
C LEU A 185 8.32 -1.04 -0.81
N SER A 186 7.30 -0.68 -1.59
CA SER A 186 7.43 -0.43 -3.02
C SER A 186 8.41 0.72 -3.30
N GLN A 187 8.27 1.86 -2.62
CA GLN A 187 9.16 3.02 -2.76
C GLN A 187 10.60 2.72 -2.30
N GLN A 188 10.76 1.97 -1.21
CA GLN A 188 12.08 1.50 -0.75
C GLN A 188 12.71 0.58 -1.79
N SER A 189 11.96 -0.39 -2.33
CA SER A 189 12.41 -1.31 -3.37
C SER A 189 12.85 -0.57 -4.64
N GLU A 190 12.09 0.45 -5.05
CA GLU A 190 12.42 1.30 -6.19
C GLU A 190 13.72 2.07 -5.97
N LEU A 191 13.92 2.66 -4.78
CA LEU A 191 15.17 3.37 -4.45
C LEU A 191 16.37 2.42 -4.46
N VAL A 192 16.26 1.25 -3.83
CA VAL A 192 17.36 0.27 -3.82
C VAL A 192 17.69 -0.20 -5.25
N GLN A 193 16.69 -0.48 -6.09
CA GLN A 193 16.91 -0.86 -7.49
C GLN A 193 17.64 0.25 -8.27
N ASN A 194 17.17 1.49 -8.18
CA ASN A 194 17.80 2.65 -8.84
C ASN A 194 19.24 2.87 -8.35
N TYR A 195 19.49 2.73 -7.04
CA TYR A 195 20.82 2.88 -6.46
C TYR A 195 21.77 1.78 -6.95
N LEU A 196 21.35 0.52 -6.94
CA LEU A 196 22.17 -0.60 -7.41
C LEU A 196 22.46 -0.49 -8.91
N GLN A 197 21.48 -0.09 -9.71
CA GLN A 197 21.68 0.20 -11.14
C GLN A 197 22.68 1.35 -11.36
N LEU A 198 22.57 2.45 -10.60
CA LEU A 198 23.53 3.55 -10.63
C LEU A 198 24.96 3.06 -10.34
N ARG A 199 25.15 2.19 -9.34
CA ARG A 199 26.47 1.61 -9.01
C ARG A 199 27.02 0.70 -10.11
N VAL A 200 26.17 -0.03 -10.83
CA VAL A 200 26.63 -0.79 -12.00
C VAL A 200 26.99 0.15 -13.15
N ILE A 201 26.23 1.22 -13.38
CA ILE A 201 26.57 2.24 -14.39
C ILE A 201 27.91 2.91 -14.07
N ASP A 202 28.19 3.23 -12.80
CA ASP A 202 29.51 3.75 -12.36
C ASP A 202 30.65 2.78 -12.74
N GLN A 203 30.42 1.46 -12.65
CA GLN A 203 31.38 0.44 -13.04
C GLN A 203 31.52 0.33 -14.57
N GLN A 204 30.41 0.39 -15.32
CA GLN A 204 30.43 0.39 -16.78
C GLN A 204 31.15 1.61 -17.34
N LYS A 205 30.94 2.78 -16.73
CA LYS A 205 31.62 4.03 -17.10
C LYS A 205 33.13 3.88 -16.93
N ARG A 206 33.58 3.37 -15.77
CA ARG A 206 35.01 3.09 -15.52
C ARG A 206 35.61 2.08 -16.50
N LEU A 207 34.86 1.04 -16.85
CA LEU A 207 35.26 0.09 -17.90
C LEU A 207 35.47 0.79 -19.25
N LEU A 208 34.51 1.63 -19.68
CA LEU A 208 34.59 2.34 -20.95
C LEU A 208 35.69 3.41 -20.94
N GLU A 209 35.92 4.12 -19.84
CA GLU A 209 37.03 5.08 -19.70
C GLU A 209 38.39 4.38 -19.87
N ALA A 210 38.59 3.23 -19.20
CA ALA A 210 39.79 2.43 -19.37
C ALA A 210 39.97 1.91 -20.80
N THR A 211 38.86 1.53 -21.45
CA THR A 211 38.83 1.07 -22.83
C THR A 211 39.15 2.18 -23.83
N VAL A 212 38.59 3.39 -23.64
CA VAL A 212 38.92 4.58 -24.43
C VAL A 212 40.42 4.88 -24.33
N ALA A 213 40.99 4.88 -23.12
CA ALA A 213 42.43 5.08 -22.93
C ALA A 213 43.29 3.98 -23.57
N ALA A 214 42.79 2.74 -23.67
CA ALA A 214 43.45 1.67 -24.41
C ALA A 214 43.37 1.90 -25.94
N TYR A 215 42.20 2.26 -26.46
CA TYR A 215 41.99 2.52 -27.89
C TYR A 215 42.72 3.77 -28.39
N GLU A 216 42.89 4.81 -27.56
CA GLU A 216 43.73 5.97 -27.89
C GLU A 216 45.20 5.56 -28.08
N ARG A 217 45.71 4.67 -27.22
CA ARG A 217 47.08 4.12 -27.35
C ARG A 217 47.20 3.27 -28.61
N SER A 218 46.22 2.41 -28.89
CA SER A 218 46.19 1.59 -30.11
C SER A 218 46.14 2.45 -31.37
N LEU A 219 45.28 3.48 -31.43
CA LEU A 219 45.21 4.41 -32.55
C LEU A 219 46.55 5.13 -32.77
N LYS A 220 47.18 5.62 -31.71
CA LYS A 220 48.50 6.27 -31.80
C LYS A 220 49.57 5.33 -32.33
N MET A 221 49.56 4.06 -31.90
CA MET A 221 50.47 3.03 -32.40
C MET A 221 50.25 2.77 -33.90
N THR A 222 49.01 2.55 -34.32
CA THR A 222 48.67 2.27 -35.73
C THR A 222 49.00 3.47 -36.62
N GLN A 223 48.77 4.70 -36.15
CA GLN A 223 49.18 5.93 -36.87
C GLN A 223 50.70 6.02 -37.06
N ASN A 224 51.48 5.66 -36.03
CA ASN A 224 52.94 5.66 -36.14
C ASN A 224 53.43 4.60 -37.13
N GLN A 225 52.82 3.40 -37.15
CA GLN A 225 53.13 2.36 -38.13
C GLN A 225 52.76 2.77 -39.55
N TYR A 226 51.62 3.44 -39.74
CA TYR A 226 51.21 3.99 -41.04
C TYR A 226 52.24 5.01 -41.56
N ARG A 227 52.71 5.94 -40.70
CA ARG A 227 53.77 6.90 -41.06
C ARG A 227 55.09 6.22 -41.41
N ALA A 228 55.39 5.09 -40.79
CA ALA A 228 56.57 4.27 -41.09
C ALA A 228 56.38 3.34 -42.31
N GLY A 229 55.21 3.34 -42.96
CA GLY A 229 54.90 2.49 -44.12
C GLY A 229 54.62 1.03 -43.80
N VAL A 230 54.44 0.68 -42.52
CA VAL A 230 54.24 -0.71 -42.04
C VAL A 230 52.76 -1.11 -42.00
N SER A 231 51.86 -0.14 -41.84
CA SER A 231 50.41 -0.37 -41.76
C SER A 231 49.66 0.44 -42.82
N GLY A 232 48.47 -0.03 -43.22
CA GLY A 232 47.60 0.66 -44.19
C GLY A 232 46.70 1.72 -43.56
N ARG A 233 46.08 2.56 -44.39
CA ARG A 233 45.13 3.61 -43.95
C ARG A 233 43.83 3.02 -43.40
N ASP A 234 43.46 1.83 -43.86
CA ASP A 234 42.34 1.02 -43.39
C ASP A 234 42.46 0.68 -41.90
N ALA A 235 43.65 0.25 -41.44
CA ALA A 235 43.90 -0.04 -40.03
C ALA A 235 43.74 1.20 -39.13
N VAL A 236 44.21 2.37 -39.60
CA VAL A 236 44.02 3.64 -38.89
C VAL A 236 42.54 4.00 -38.81
N ALA A 237 41.79 3.84 -39.91
CA ALA A 237 40.36 4.10 -39.94
C ALA A 237 39.59 3.17 -38.98
N GLN A 238 39.93 1.88 -38.93
CA GLN A 238 39.33 0.91 -38.00
C GLN A 238 39.60 1.29 -36.54
N ALA A 239 40.86 1.63 -36.19
CA ALA A 239 41.22 2.08 -34.84
C ALA A 239 40.45 3.34 -34.43
N GLN A 240 40.31 4.28 -35.37
CA GLN A 240 39.58 5.52 -35.14
C GLN A 240 38.08 5.27 -34.95
N THR A 241 37.47 4.39 -35.76
CA THR A 241 36.07 3.99 -35.60
C THR A 241 35.83 3.39 -34.22
N GLN A 242 36.67 2.43 -33.81
CA GLN A 242 36.53 1.78 -32.52
C GLN A 242 36.62 2.78 -31.36
N LEU A 243 37.60 3.67 -31.38
CA LEU A 243 37.73 4.74 -30.39
C LEU A 243 36.48 5.63 -30.33
N LYS A 244 35.99 6.08 -31.50
CA LYS A 244 34.88 7.03 -31.57
C LYS A 244 33.54 6.38 -31.18
N SER A 245 33.32 5.12 -31.52
CA SER A 245 32.16 4.35 -31.06
C SER A 245 32.16 4.17 -29.54
N THR A 246 33.29 3.81 -28.93
CA THR A 246 33.37 3.67 -27.46
C THR A 246 33.25 5.01 -26.73
N GLN A 247 33.76 6.10 -27.32
CA GLN A 247 33.52 7.45 -26.79
C GLN A 247 32.04 7.83 -26.81
N ALA A 248 31.28 7.41 -27.85
CA ALA A 248 29.83 7.62 -27.89
C ALA A 248 29.11 6.80 -26.80
N ASP A 249 29.42 5.51 -26.66
CA ASP A 249 28.87 4.67 -25.59
C ASP A 249 29.12 5.25 -24.19
N LEU A 250 30.31 5.84 -23.97
CA LEU A 250 30.64 6.50 -22.71
C LEU A 250 29.74 7.72 -22.44
N VAL A 251 29.44 8.52 -23.47
CA VAL A 251 28.54 9.67 -23.36
C VAL A 251 27.12 9.22 -23.02
N ASP A 252 26.66 8.10 -23.58
CA ASP A 252 25.33 7.55 -23.27
C ASP A 252 25.19 7.15 -21.80
N LEU A 253 26.26 6.61 -21.19
CA LEU A 253 26.27 6.26 -19.76
C LEU A 253 26.14 7.50 -18.86
N ILE A 254 26.60 8.68 -19.28
CA ILE A 254 26.44 9.93 -18.52
C ILE A 254 24.94 10.25 -18.38
N TRP A 255 24.20 10.12 -19.48
CA TRP A 255 22.74 10.31 -19.46
C TRP A 255 22.04 9.26 -18.58
N GLN A 256 22.38 7.97 -18.72
CA GLN A 256 21.76 6.90 -17.91
C GLN A 256 22.01 7.10 -16.41
N ARG A 257 23.24 7.46 -16.03
CA ARG A 257 23.58 7.76 -14.64
C ARG A 257 22.74 8.90 -14.09
N ALA A 258 22.60 9.98 -14.85
CA ALA A 258 21.80 11.13 -14.46
C ALA A 258 20.30 10.77 -14.29
N GLN A 259 19.76 9.85 -15.09
CA GLN A 259 18.38 9.37 -14.91
C GLN A 259 18.17 8.70 -13.54
N PHE A 260 19.07 7.80 -13.13
CA PHE A 260 18.96 7.14 -11.83
C PHE A 260 19.19 8.10 -10.66
N GLU A 261 20.13 9.02 -10.80
CA GLU A 261 20.40 10.05 -9.80
C GLU A 261 19.19 10.97 -9.59
N ASN A 262 18.58 11.43 -10.69
CA ASN A 262 17.35 12.22 -10.65
C ASN A 262 16.18 11.44 -10.02
N ALA A 263 16.05 10.14 -10.33
CA ALA A 263 15.02 9.29 -9.75
C ALA A 263 15.20 9.15 -8.22
N ILE A 264 16.43 8.93 -7.75
CA ILE A 264 16.74 8.87 -6.30
C ILE A 264 16.49 10.23 -5.64
N ALA A 265 16.80 11.36 -6.30
CA ALA A 265 16.50 12.68 -5.78
C ALA A 265 15.00 12.85 -5.49
N VAL A 266 14.14 12.48 -6.45
CA VAL A 266 12.68 12.55 -6.30
C VAL A 266 12.19 11.61 -5.21
N LEU A 267 12.69 10.37 -5.16
CA LEU A 267 12.33 9.38 -4.14
C LEU A 267 12.71 9.82 -2.73
N THR A 268 13.77 10.61 -2.58
CA THR A 268 14.21 11.21 -1.30
C THR A 268 13.60 12.58 -1.02
N GLY A 269 12.63 13.03 -1.82
CA GLY A 269 11.91 14.30 -1.61
C GLY A 269 12.73 15.56 -1.94
N GLN A 270 13.79 15.44 -2.74
CA GLN A 270 14.68 16.54 -3.12
C GLN A 270 14.51 16.92 -4.59
N ALA A 271 14.71 18.20 -4.91
CA ALA A 271 14.76 18.65 -6.29
C ALA A 271 16.03 18.09 -6.97
N PRO A 272 15.94 17.50 -8.18
CA PRO A 272 17.10 16.88 -8.83
C PRO A 272 18.31 17.80 -9.00
N ALA A 273 18.08 19.10 -9.21
CA ALA A 273 19.16 20.09 -9.35
C ALA A 273 20.03 20.28 -8.10
N ASN A 274 19.57 19.89 -6.91
CA ASN A 274 20.27 20.08 -5.63
C ASN A 274 20.80 18.75 -5.05
N PHE A 275 20.69 17.66 -5.80
CA PHE A 275 21.04 16.33 -5.35
C PHE A 275 22.23 15.80 -6.15
N ASP A 276 23.19 15.21 -5.45
CA ASP A 276 24.37 14.60 -6.06
C ASP A 276 24.77 13.34 -5.29
N ILE A 277 25.16 12.31 -6.02
CA ILE A 277 25.74 11.06 -5.52
C ILE A 277 27.14 10.94 -6.07
N ALA A 278 28.14 10.92 -5.19
CA ALA A 278 29.52 10.68 -5.59
C ALA A 278 29.70 9.29 -6.23
N GLU A 279 30.49 9.24 -7.32
CA GLU A 279 30.92 8.00 -7.96
C GLU A 279 31.77 7.17 -6.97
N THR A 280 31.54 5.86 -6.94
CA THR A 280 32.26 4.96 -6.04
C THR A 280 32.74 3.72 -6.79
N GLN A 281 33.83 3.12 -6.32
CA GLN A 281 34.45 1.96 -6.98
C GLN A 281 33.82 0.62 -6.63
N THR A 282 33.13 0.56 -5.49
CA THR A 282 32.56 -0.66 -4.93
C THR A 282 31.10 -0.81 -5.35
N ILE A 283 30.74 -2.02 -5.77
CA ILE A 283 29.35 -2.43 -5.96
C ILE A 283 28.91 -3.15 -4.68
N PRO A 284 27.70 -2.89 -4.15
CA PRO A 284 27.18 -3.64 -3.02
C PRO A 284 27.14 -5.15 -3.29
N ASN A 285 27.41 -5.95 -2.27
CA ASN A 285 27.43 -7.40 -2.40
C ASN A 285 26.00 -7.95 -2.54
N LEU A 286 25.87 -9.07 -3.26
CA LEU A 286 24.59 -9.79 -3.35
C LEU A 286 24.28 -10.46 -2.00
N PRO A 287 23.16 -10.12 -1.34
CA PRO A 287 22.82 -10.72 -0.05
C PRO A 287 22.28 -12.15 -0.21
N GLN A 288 22.47 -12.97 0.81
CA GLN A 288 21.77 -14.25 0.92
C GLN A 288 20.38 -14.02 1.51
N VAL A 289 19.33 -14.24 0.71
CA VAL A 289 17.94 -14.07 1.14
C VAL A 289 17.44 -15.37 1.79
N PRO A 290 17.07 -15.37 3.10
CA PRO A 290 16.50 -16.56 3.73
C PRO A 290 15.06 -16.78 3.23
N LEU A 291 14.70 -18.02 2.91
CA LEU A 291 13.35 -18.36 2.42
C LEU A 291 12.39 -18.65 3.57
N ASN A 292 11.25 -17.97 3.57
CA ASN A 292 10.15 -18.27 4.48
C ASN A 292 9.21 -19.34 3.88
N LEU A 293 8.37 -19.94 4.73
CA LEU A 293 7.33 -20.87 4.28
C LEU A 293 6.21 -20.12 3.52
N PRO A 294 5.58 -20.72 2.49
CA PRO A 294 4.46 -20.08 1.77
C PRO A 294 3.29 -19.67 2.67
N SER A 295 3.05 -20.39 3.76
CA SER A 295 2.04 -20.03 4.76
C SER A 295 2.35 -18.72 5.49
N GLN A 296 3.64 -18.44 5.76
CA GLN A 296 4.07 -17.20 6.41
C GLN A 296 3.98 -16.00 5.45
N LEU A 297 4.02 -16.23 4.13
CA LEU A 297 3.82 -15.16 3.14
C LEU A 297 2.42 -14.56 3.25
N LEU A 298 1.40 -15.36 3.56
CA LEU A 298 0.03 -14.85 3.77
C LEU A 298 -0.08 -13.89 4.96
N GLU A 299 0.80 -14.01 5.94
CA GLU A 299 0.82 -13.19 7.15
C GLU A 299 1.75 -11.98 6.99
N ARG A 300 2.79 -12.10 6.17
CA ARG A 300 3.87 -11.11 6.06
C ARG A 300 3.77 -10.18 4.87
N ARG A 301 2.90 -10.44 3.88
CA ARG A 301 2.73 -9.52 2.73
C ARG A 301 1.67 -8.46 3.01
N PRO A 302 2.02 -7.16 2.98
CA PRO A 302 1.06 -6.10 3.26
C PRO A 302 -0.10 -6.02 2.26
N ASP A 303 0.13 -6.33 0.97
CA ASP A 303 -0.90 -6.33 -0.06
C ASP A 303 -1.95 -7.44 0.14
N ILE A 304 -1.51 -8.64 0.54
CA ILE A 304 -2.40 -9.75 0.91
C ILE A 304 -3.21 -9.40 2.16
N ALA A 305 -2.56 -8.82 3.17
CA ALA A 305 -3.24 -8.35 4.37
C ALA A 305 -4.31 -7.29 4.04
N SER A 306 -3.99 -6.29 3.23
CA SER A 306 -4.96 -5.28 2.76
C SER A 306 -6.16 -5.91 2.05
N ALA A 307 -5.90 -6.85 1.14
CA ALA A 307 -6.96 -7.56 0.43
C ALA A 307 -7.86 -8.37 1.38
N GLU A 308 -7.30 -9.04 2.39
CA GLU A 308 -8.08 -9.74 3.41
C GLU A 308 -8.94 -8.79 4.23
N ARG A 309 -8.37 -7.67 4.72
CA ARG A 309 -9.11 -6.66 5.49
C ARG A 309 -10.24 -6.04 4.67
N SER A 310 -10.05 -5.89 3.36
CA SER A 310 -11.11 -5.47 2.43
C SER A 310 -12.26 -6.47 2.35
N VAL A 311 -11.99 -7.79 2.41
CA VAL A 311 -13.04 -8.82 2.48
C VAL A 311 -13.81 -8.72 3.79
N ILE A 312 -13.11 -8.49 4.92
CA ILE A 312 -13.76 -8.31 6.24
C ILE A 312 -14.69 -7.09 6.22
N ALA A 313 -14.24 -5.97 5.64
CA ALA A 313 -15.06 -4.76 5.51
C ALA A 313 -16.30 -5.01 4.64
N ALA A 314 -16.15 -5.69 3.49
CA ALA A 314 -17.27 -6.04 2.63
C ALA A 314 -18.26 -6.98 3.31
N ASN A 315 -17.79 -7.97 4.08
CA ASN A 315 -18.65 -8.87 4.86
C ASN A 315 -19.46 -8.10 5.92
N ALA A 316 -18.83 -7.17 6.62
CA ALA A 316 -19.51 -6.34 7.62
C ALA A 316 -20.61 -5.46 6.99
N ASN A 317 -20.36 -4.92 5.79
CA ASN A 317 -21.36 -4.16 5.04
C ASN A 317 -22.61 -4.99 4.64
N ILE A 318 -22.49 -6.30 4.41
CA ILE A 318 -23.67 -7.16 4.21
C ILE A 318 -24.58 -7.11 5.45
N GLY A 319 -23.98 -7.11 6.65
CA GLY A 319 -24.71 -6.95 7.90
C GLY A 319 -25.44 -5.61 8.01
N VAL A 320 -24.80 -4.52 7.57
CA VAL A 320 -25.43 -3.18 7.51
C VAL A 320 -26.63 -3.19 6.56
N ALA A 321 -26.49 -3.75 5.37
CA ALA A 321 -27.57 -3.83 4.38
C ALA A 321 -28.73 -4.73 4.88
N LYS A 322 -28.42 -5.86 5.51
CA LYS A 322 -29.45 -6.76 6.11
C LYS A 322 -30.15 -6.12 7.30
N ALA A 323 -29.45 -5.30 8.10
CA ALA A 323 -30.05 -4.59 9.22
C ALA A 323 -31.11 -3.56 8.78
N ALA A 324 -31.03 -3.03 7.54
CA ALA A 324 -32.01 -2.09 7.00
C ALA A 324 -33.43 -2.69 6.81
N TYR A 325 -33.58 -4.02 6.87
CA TYR A 325 -34.89 -4.68 6.89
C TYR A 325 -35.62 -4.58 8.23
N TYR A 326 -34.91 -4.18 9.29
CA TYR A 326 -35.43 -4.11 10.65
C TYR A 326 -35.82 -2.67 11.00
N PRO A 327 -36.70 -2.47 12.00
CA PRO A 327 -37.12 -1.12 12.37
C PRO A 327 -35.99 -0.34 13.05
N ASP A 328 -35.77 0.90 12.60
CA ASP A 328 -34.86 1.83 13.27
C ASP A 328 -35.58 2.44 14.50
N LEU A 329 -34.96 2.34 15.68
CA LEU A 329 -35.42 3.00 16.90
C LEU A 329 -34.57 4.25 17.16
N SER A 330 -35.18 5.42 17.02
CA SER A 330 -34.55 6.70 17.36
C SER A 330 -35.20 7.29 18.60
N LEU A 331 -34.39 7.87 19.48
CA LEU A 331 -34.84 8.66 20.63
C LEU A 331 -34.52 10.13 20.33
N SER A 332 -35.55 10.97 20.40
CA SER A 332 -35.37 12.41 20.30
C SER A 332 -35.85 13.09 21.57
N LEU A 333 -35.05 14.05 22.01
CA LEU A 333 -35.39 14.99 23.08
C LEU A 333 -35.17 16.38 22.49
N SER A 334 -36.14 17.26 22.59
CA SER A 334 -35.94 18.65 22.20
C SER A 334 -36.59 19.59 23.20
N GLY A 335 -36.03 20.77 23.33
CA GLY A 335 -36.56 21.80 24.20
C GLY A 335 -36.09 23.17 23.76
N GLY A 336 -36.88 24.19 24.06
CA GLY A 336 -36.56 25.53 23.61
C GLY A 336 -37.70 26.50 23.82
N TYR A 337 -37.69 27.53 22.99
CA TYR A 337 -38.66 28.61 23.01
C TYR A 337 -39.30 28.81 21.63
N SER A 338 -40.60 29.04 21.61
CA SER A 338 -41.37 29.35 20.39
C SER A 338 -42.29 30.53 20.65
N SER A 339 -42.21 31.57 19.82
CA SER A 339 -42.99 32.79 20.00
C SER A 339 -43.48 33.38 18.68
N SER A 340 -44.61 34.09 18.71
CA SER A 340 -45.11 34.88 17.57
C SER A 340 -44.47 36.25 17.41
N THR A 341 -43.68 36.67 18.41
CA THR A 341 -42.98 37.96 18.49
C THR A 341 -41.50 37.74 18.79
N SER A 342 -40.64 38.59 18.23
CA SER A 342 -39.20 38.55 18.50
C SER A 342 -38.85 39.04 19.91
N ASN A 343 -39.65 39.95 20.49
CA ASN A 343 -39.30 40.64 21.74
C ASN A 343 -39.46 39.75 22.98
N ASP A 344 -40.35 38.76 22.93
CA ASP A 344 -40.65 37.88 24.07
C ASP A 344 -40.21 36.43 23.83
N LEU A 345 -39.29 36.20 22.89
CA LEU A 345 -38.86 34.84 22.52
C LEU A 345 -38.37 34.06 23.74
N ILE A 346 -37.43 34.61 24.52
CA ILE A 346 -36.90 33.98 25.72
C ILE A 346 -37.75 34.40 26.92
N SER A 347 -38.93 33.81 27.06
CA SER A 347 -39.82 34.00 28.21
C SER A 347 -40.36 32.67 28.71
N LEU A 348 -40.64 32.58 30.02
CA LEU A 348 -41.14 31.36 30.66
C LEU A 348 -42.40 30.77 29.98
N PRO A 349 -43.39 31.58 29.53
CA PRO A 349 -44.58 31.05 28.85
C PRO A 349 -44.30 30.45 27.47
N ASN A 350 -43.22 30.87 26.80
CA ASN A 350 -42.90 30.45 25.44
C ASN A 350 -42.03 29.19 25.39
N ARG A 351 -41.76 28.55 26.55
CA ARG A 351 -40.95 27.33 26.65
C ARG A 351 -41.73 26.09 26.20
N PHE A 352 -41.10 25.25 25.40
CA PHE A 352 -41.61 23.92 25.07
C PHE A 352 -40.54 22.86 25.29
N TRP A 353 -40.98 21.61 25.40
CA TRP A 353 -40.12 20.43 25.35
C TRP A 353 -40.91 19.27 24.76
N SER A 354 -40.21 18.36 24.09
CA SER A 354 -40.75 17.10 23.58
C SER A 354 -39.73 16.00 23.81
N VAL A 355 -40.20 14.83 24.22
CA VAL A 355 -39.37 13.63 24.31
C VAL A 355 -40.20 12.48 23.78
N GLY A 356 -39.59 11.63 22.95
CA GLY A 356 -40.30 10.46 22.47
C GLY A 356 -39.42 9.55 21.63
N PRO A 357 -39.57 8.23 21.77
CA PRO A 357 -39.03 7.29 20.81
C PRO A 357 -39.83 7.37 19.50
N LYS A 358 -39.14 7.21 18.37
CA LYS A 358 -39.71 7.04 17.04
C LYS A 358 -39.19 5.72 16.48
N LEU A 359 -40.12 4.83 16.17
CA LEU A 359 -39.86 3.57 15.48
C LEU A 359 -40.21 3.76 14.00
N ASN A 360 -39.25 3.49 13.10
CA ASN A 360 -39.45 3.59 11.66
C ASN A 360 -39.26 2.21 11.02
N LEU A 361 -40.30 1.64 10.43
CA LEU A 361 -40.25 0.38 9.68
C LEU A 361 -40.79 0.61 8.27
N PRO A 362 -39.92 0.62 7.24
CA PRO A 362 -40.39 0.72 5.87
C PRO A 362 -41.06 -0.60 5.43
N LEU A 363 -42.35 -0.56 5.09
CA LEU A 363 -43.12 -1.74 4.71
C LEU A 363 -43.01 -2.09 3.22
N PHE A 364 -42.86 -1.06 2.37
CA PHE A 364 -42.71 -1.20 0.92
C PHE A 364 -41.77 -0.11 0.41
N ASP A 365 -40.78 -0.49 -0.39
CA ASP A 365 -39.77 0.40 -0.96
C ASP A 365 -39.48 0.10 -2.44
N GLY A 366 -40.30 -0.72 -3.09
CA GLY A 366 -40.08 -1.11 -4.49
C GLY A 366 -38.86 -1.99 -4.74
N GLY A 367 -38.30 -2.65 -3.71
CA GLY A 367 -37.16 -3.57 -3.85
C GLY A 367 -35.78 -2.91 -3.66
N ILE A 368 -35.74 -1.68 -3.15
CA ILE A 368 -34.47 -0.96 -2.87
C ILE A 368 -33.59 -1.76 -1.91
N ARG A 369 -34.15 -2.25 -0.79
CA ARG A 369 -33.37 -3.02 0.20
C ARG A 369 -32.86 -4.36 -0.32
N SER A 370 -33.65 -5.07 -1.14
CA SER A 370 -33.19 -6.34 -1.74
C SER A 370 -32.06 -6.09 -2.72
N ALA A 371 -32.19 -5.08 -3.57
CA ALA A 371 -31.14 -4.71 -4.51
C ALA A 371 -29.85 -4.27 -3.80
N GLU A 372 -29.95 -3.61 -2.64
CA GLU A 372 -28.77 -3.19 -1.85
C GLU A 372 -28.07 -4.38 -1.16
N VAL A 373 -28.82 -5.38 -0.70
CA VAL A 373 -28.23 -6.65 -0.22
C VAL A 373 -27.53 -7.36 -1.36
N ASP A 374 -28.18 -7.53 -2.51
CA ASP A 374 -27.60 -8.18 -3.69
C ASP A 374 -26.32 -7.46 -4.15
N ARG A 375 -26.33 -6.11 -4.17
CA ARG A 375 -25.16 -5.29 -4.48
C ARG A 375 -24.01 -5.55 -3.51
N THR A 376 -24.30 -5.62 -2.21
CA THR A 376 -23.27 -5.78 -1.18
C THR A 376 -22.71 -7.21 -1.14
N GLU A 377 -23.56 -8.21 -1.40
CA GLU A 377 -23.12 -9.60 -1.60
C GLU A 377 -22.21 -9.73 -2.84
N ALA A 378 -22.55 -9.07 -3.95
CA ALA A 378 -21.70 -9.03 -5.13
C ALA A 378 -20.35 -8.31 -4.88
N VAL A 379 -20.34 -7.23 -4.09
CA VAL A 379 -19.09 -6.56 -3.67
C VAL A 379 -18.24 -7.48 -2.81
N TYR A 380 -18.85 -8.24 -1.89
CA TYR A 380 -18.14 -9.24 -1.11
C TYR A 380 -17.50 -10.31 -2.01
N ASP A 381 -18.26 -10.89 -2.94
CA ASP A 381 -17.73 -11.89 -3.89
C ASP A 381 -16.57 -11.32 -4.73
N GLN A 382 -16.67 -10.06 -5.16
CA GLN A 382 -15.59 -9.34 -5.84
C GLN A 382 -14.34 -9.24 -4.95
N THR A 383 -14.48 -8.87 -3.67
CA THR A 383 -13.34 -8.79 -2.75
C THR A 383 -12.72 -10.15 -2.47
N VAL A 384 -13.52 -11.22 -2.36
CA VAL A 384 -13.03 -12.59 -2.18
C VAL A 384 -12.22 -13.05 -3.39
N ALA A 385 -12.72 -12.77 -4.60
CA ALA A 385 -12.00 -13.07 -5.83
C ALA A 385 -10.68 -12.29 -5.90
N LYS A 386 -10.70 -10.99 -5.56
CA LYS A 386 -9.49 -10.15 -5.50
C LYS A 386 -8.47 -10.72 -4.51
N TYR A 387 -8.88 -11.06 -3.29
CA TYR A 387 -8.01 -11.66 -2.28
C TYR A 387 -7.36 -12.96 -2.78
N ARG A 388 -8.15 -13.87 -3.36
CA ARG A 388 -7.63 -15.12 -3.95
C ARG A 388 -6.62 -14.86 -5.05
N GLN A 389 -6.88 -13.89 -5.93
CA GLN A 389 -5.96 -13.50 -6.99
C GLN A 389 -4.66 -12.90 -6.44
N THR A 390 -4.73 -11.99 -5.47
CA THR A 390 -3.55 -11.39 -4.83
C THR A 390 -2.66 -12.44 -4.17
N VAL A 391 -3.26 -13.47 -3.56
CA VAL A 391 -2.51 -14.62 -3.01
C VAL A 391 -1.79 -15.41 -4.11
N LEU A 392 -2.48 -15.71 -5.22
CA LEU A 392 -1.87 -16.43 -6.36
C LEU A 392 -0.75 -15.61 -7.02
N ASP A 393 -0.95 -14.31 -7.19
CA ASP A 393 0.07 -13.40 -7.71
C ASP A 393 1.28 -13.34 -6.78
N GLY A 394 1.06 -13.31 -5.47
CA GLY A 394 2.16 -13.33 -4.51
C GLY A 394 3.00 -14.60 -4.58
N PHE A 395 2.38 -15.77 -4.75
CA PHE A 395 3.10 -17.01 -4.99
C PHE A 395 3.83 -17.02 -6.33
N ARG A 396 3.18 -16.55 -7.40
CA ARG A 396 3.77 -16.44 -8.74
C ARG A 396 5.02 -15.56 -8.74
N GLU A 397 4.98 -14.41 -8.06
CA GLU A 397 6.11 -13.49 -7.96
C GLU A 397 7.31 -14.15 -7.27
N VAL A 398 7.11 -14.80 -6.12
CA VAL A 398 8.21 -15.47 -5.41
C VAL A 398 8.82 -16.59 -6.25
N GLU A 399 8.00 -17.45 -6.86
CA GLU A 399 8.50 -18.52 -7.74
C GLU A 399 9.31 -17.95 -8.93
N ASN A 400 8.80 -16.89 -9.58
CA ASN A 400 9.49 -16.26 -10.69
C ASN A 400 10.86 -15.69 -10.27
N TYR A 401 10.92 -15.00 -9.14
CA TYR A 401 12.18 -14.43 -8.65
C TYR A 401 13.17 -15.48 -8.17
N LEU A 402 12.70 -16.61 -7.63
CA LEU A 402 13.56 -17.74 -7.27
C LEU A 402 14.22 -18.36 -8.50
N VAL A 403 13.43 -18.65 -9.54
CA VAL A 403 13.96 -19.16 -10.82
C VAL A 403 14.91 -18.16 -11.44
N GLN A 404 14.52 -16.88 -11.47
CA GLN A 404 15.34 -15.83 -12.08
C GLN A 404 16.71 -15.72 -11.41
N LEU A 405 16.75 -15.73 -10.08
CA LEU A 405 18.01 -15.60 -9.34
C LEU A 405 18.90 -16.83 -9.50
N LYS A 406 18.32 -18.04 -9.54
CA LYS A 406 19.02 -19.30 -9.82
C LYS A 406 19.61 -19.31 -11.23
N VAL A 407 18.80 -18.99 -12.25
CA VAL A 407 19.25 -18.94 -13.65
C VAL A 407 20.35 -17.89 -13.84
N TYR A 408 20.25 -16.72 -13.21
CA TYR A 408 21.31 -15.71 -13.30
C TYR A 408 22.58 -16.08 -12.54
N GLU A 409 22.50 -16.89 -11.49
CA GLU A 409 23.69 -17.46 -10.85
C GLU A 409 24.44 -18.40 -11.79
N ASP A 410 23.72 -19.33 -12.44
CA ASP A 410 24.30 -20.24 -13.43
C ASP A 410 24.85 -19.47 -14.65
N GLU A 411 24.12 -18.49 -15.17
CA GLU A 411 24.59 -17.65 -16.28
C GLU A 411 25.82 -16.84 -15.88
N ALA A 412 25.89 -16.29 -14.66
CA ALA A 412 27.04 -15.52 -14.20
C ALA A 412 28.34 -16.35 -14.23
N ALA A 413 28.28 -17.62 -13.83
CA ALA A 413 29.45 -18.51 -13.86
C ALA A 413 29.95 -18.70 -15.30
N VAL A 414 29.06 -19.05 -16.23
CA VAL A 414 29.43 -19.28 -17.65
C VAL A 414 29.91 -18.00 -18.33
N ARG A 415 29.30 -16.85 -18.03
CA ARG A 415 29.73 -15.54 -18.55
C ARG A 415 31.11 -15.14 -18.03
N GLN A 416 31.43 -15.50 -16.79
CA GLN A 416 32.75 -15.24 -16.22
C GLN A 416 33.83 -16.06 -16.93
N GLU A 417 33.58 -17.35 -17.19
CA GLU A 417 34.50 -18.19 -17.98
C GLU A 417 34.70 -17.66 -19.40
N ALA A 418 33.62 -17.21 -20.06
CA ALA A 418 33.69 -16.60 -21.38
C ALA A 418 34.52 -15.30 -21.38
N LEU A 419 34.40 -14.49 -20.33
CA LEU A 419 35.20 -13.29 -20.16
C LEU A 419 36.70 -13.61 -19.98
N ASP A 420 37.02 -14.59 -19.14
CA ASP A 420 38.41 -14.97 -18.88
C ASP A 420 39.07 -15.48 -20.18
N ALA A 421 38.37 -16.31 -20.96
CA ALA A 421 38.82 -16.76 -22.27
C ALA A 421 38.97 -15.62 -23.30
N ALA A 422 38.04 -14.67 -23.31
CA ALA A 422 38.10 -13.51 -24.21
C ALA A 422 39.29 -12.59 -23.88
N ARG A 423 39.59 -12.38 -22.59
CA ARG A 423 40.76 -11.60 -22.14
C ARG A 423 42.08 -12.26 -22.51
N ASP A 424 42.16 -13.58 -22.38
CA ASP A 424 43.36 -14.32 -22.80
C ASP A 424 43.57 -14.26 -24.32
N SER A 425 42.49 -14.43 -25.09
CA SER A 425 42.54 -14.25 -26.55
C SER A 425 43.01 -12.85 -26.93
N LEU A 426 42.50 -11.82 -26.26
CA LEU A 426 42.91 -10.43 -26.48
C LEU A 426 44.41 -10.25 -26.22
N ARG A 427 44.90 -10.73 -25.08
CA ARG A 427 46.31 -10.63 -24.69
C ARG A 427 47.23 -11.31 -25.72
N LEU A 428 46.87 -12.49 -26.21
CA LEU A 428 47.66 -13.21 -27.22
C LEU A 428 47.65 -12.50 -28.58
N THR A 429 46.48 -12.06 -29.03
CA THR A 429 46.29 -11.36 -30.31
C THR A 429 47.03 -10.03 -30.34
N GLU A 430 46.97 -9.26 -29.24
CA GLU A 430 47.75 -8.01 -29.12
C GLU A 430 49.26 -8.25 -29.19
N ASN A 431 49.76 -9.34 -28.60
CA ASN A 431 51.18 -9.68 -28.66
C ASN A 431 51.61 -10.10 -30.07
N GLN A 432 50.80 -10.88 -30.78
CA GLN A 432 51.05 -11.27 -32.18
C GLN A 432 51.06 -10.05 -33.11
N TYR A 433 50.12 -9.11 -32.91
CA TYR A 433 50.09 -7.87 -33.67
C TYR A 433 51.31 -7.00 -33.39
N LYS A 434 51.72 -6.85 -32.12
CA LYS A 434 52.95 -6.14 -31.74
C LYS A 434 54.21 -6.77 -32.37
N ALA A 435 54.20 -8.09 -32.60
CA ALA A 435 55.25 -8.83 -33.29
C ALA A 435 55.14 -8.79 -34.83
N GLY A 436 54.09 -8.17 -35.39
CA GLY A 436 53.87 -8.07 -36.84
C GLY A 436 53.38 -9.35 -37.52
N LEU A 437 52.82 -10.30 -36.76
CA LEU A 437 52.41 -11.61 -37.27
C LEU A 437 50.99 -11.64 -37.86
N ILE A 438 50.14 -10.68 -37.50
CA ILE A 438 48.72 -10.62 -37.87
C ILE A 438 48.30 -9.19 -38.25
N ALA A 439 47.12 -9.05 -38.86
CA ALA A 439 46.58 -7.75 -39.23
C ALA A 439 45.88 -7.06 -38.04
N TYR A 440 45.71 -5.74 -38.12
CA TYR A 440 45.04 -4.98 -37.04
C TYR A 440 43.54 -5.34 -36.90
N ILE A 441 42.89 -5.75 -37.99
CA ILE A 441 41.48 -6.16 -37.95
C ILE A 441 41.24 -7.31 -36.98
N ASP A 442 42.19 -8.24 -36.87
CA ASP A 442 42.11 -9.37 -35.93
C ASP A 442 42.12 -8.88 -34.47
N VAL A 443 42.91 -7.83 -34.18
CA VAL A 443 42.94 -7.19 -32.87
C VAL A 443 41.60 -6.51 -32.57
N VAL A 444 41.04 -5.77 -33.52
CA VAL A 444 39.75 -5.06 -33.34
C VAL A 444 38.62 -6.04 -33.04
N VAL A 445 38.55 -7.16 -33.76
CA VAL A 445 37.54 -8.20 -33.53
C VAL A 445 37.63 -8.74 -32.11
N VAL A 446 38.82 -9.12 -31.65
CA VAL A 446 39.00 -9.68 -30.31
C VAL A 446 38.81 -8.63 -29.22
N GLN A 447 39.20 -7.37 -29.45
CA GLN A 447 38.92 -6.25 -28.54
C GLN A 447 37.41 -6.02 -28.37
N ALA A 448 36.65 -6.04 -29.47
CA ALA A 448 35.19 -5.91 -29.42
C ALA A 448 34.55 -7.09 -28.67
N THR A 449 35.03 -8.32 -28.89
CA THR A 449 34.56 -9.50 -28.15
C THR A 449 34.87 -9.41 -26.65
N ALA A 450 36.08 -8.99 -26.26
CA ALA A 450 36.43 -8.83 -24.85
C ALA A 450 35.57 -7.77 -24.17
N LEU A 451 35.44 -6.58 -24.77
CA LEU A 451 34.60 -5.50 -24.23
C LEU A 451 33.13 -5.93 -24.11
N SER A 452 32.60 -6.65 -25.10
CA SER A 452 31.24 -7.19 -25.05
C SER A 452 31.05 -8.15 -23.88
N ASN A 453 31.99 -9.08 -23.65
CA ASN A 453 31.93 -10.00 -22.52
C ASN A 453 32.06 -9.27 -21.17
N GLU A 454 32.93 -8.26 -21.07
CA GLU A 454 33.06 -7.43 -19.85
C GLU A 454 31.75 -6.72 -19.51
N ARG A 455 31.08 -6.14 -20.51
CA ARG A 455 29.76 -5.52 -20.34
C ARG A 455 28.69 -6.55 -19.97
N ASN A 456 28.71 -7.73 -20.57
CA ASN A 456 27.74 -8.78 -20.27
C ASN A 456 27.84 -9.26 -18.82
N VAL A 457 29.05 -9.43 -18.28
CA VAL A 457 29.24 -9.78 -16.86
C VAL A 457 28.65 -8.71 -15.93
N LEU A 458 28.85 -7.43 -16.25
CA LEU A 458 28.25 -6.32 -15.49
C LEU A 458 26.71 -6.30 -15.61
N ASN A 459 26.17 -6.56 -16.79
CA ASN A 459 24.72 -6.63 -17.02
C ASN A 459 24.08 -7.79 -16.24
N ILE A 460 24.72 -8.96 -16.17
CA ILE A 460 24.22 -10.08 -15.36
C ILE A 460 24.31 -9.77 -13.87
N LEU A 461 25.39 -9.12 -13.40
CA LEU A 461 25.49 -8.65 -12.02
C LEU A 461 24.34 -7.70 -11.67
N GLN A 462 24.03 -6.74 -12.54
CA GLN A 462 22.87 -5.84 -12.39
C GLN A 462 21.56 -6.62 -12.26
N SER A 463 21.32 -7.58 -13.16
CA SER A 463 20.11 -8.39 -13.16
C SER A 463 19.98 -9.23 -11.88
N ARG A 464 21.08 -9.77 -11.35
CA ARG A 464 21.09 -10.49 -10.05
C ARG A 464 20.74 -9.58 -8.88
N LEU A 465 21.33 -8.39 -8.83
CA LEU A 465 21.05 -7.40 -7.79
C LEU A 465 19.57 -6.99 -7.80
N ILE A 466 19.03 -6.65 -8.97
CA ILE A 466 17.61 -6.29 -9.12
C ILE A 466 16.70 -7.45 -8.72
N ALA A 467 16.96 -8.66 -9.21
CA ALA A 467 16.17 -9.84 -8.88
C ALA A 467 16.19 -10.13 -7.37
N SER A 468 17.32 -9.91 -6.69
CA SER A 468 17.40 -10.06 -5.23
C SER A 468 16.57 -9.04 -4.46
N VAL A 469 16.53 -7.77 -4.90
CA VAL A 469 15.63 -6.76 -4.32
C VAL A 469 14.18 -7.16 -4.51
N GLN A 470 13.82 -7.59 -5.72
CA GLN A 470 12.46 -7.97 -6.07
C GLN A 470 11.99 -9.20 -5.28
N LEU A 471 12.87 -10.19 -5.06
CA LEU A 471 12.60 -11.33 -4.19
C LEU A 471 12.33 -10.88 -2.74
N ILE A 472 13.18 -10.01 -2.18
CA ILE A 472 13.01 -9.51 -0.81
C ILE A 472 11.68 -8.74 -0.67
N ALA A 473 11.35 -7.90 -1.65
CA ALA A 473 10.08 -7.17 -1.69
C ALA A 473 8.88 -8.12 -1.82
N ALA A 474 8.96 -9.14 -2.68
CA ALA A 474 7.91 -10.14 -2.86
C ALA A 474 7.67 -11.00 -1.61
N LEU A 475 8.69 -11.16 -0.76
CA LEU A 475 8.60 -11.82 0.56
C LEU A 475 8.07 -10.90 1.67
N GLY A 476 7.78 -9.63 1.38
CA GLY A 476 7.16 -8.67 2.31
C GLY A 476 8.13 -7.75 3.06
N GLY A 477 9.43 -7.76 2.74
CA GLY A 477 10.39 -6.76 3.26
C GLY A 477 10.53 -6.69 4.79
N GLY A 478 10.19 -7.75 5.52
CA GLY A 478 10.26 -7.79 6.98
C GLY A 478 9.05 -7.23 7.74
N TRP A 479 7.89 -7.13 7.09
CA TRP A 479 6.60 -6.79 7.70
C TRP A 479 6.05 -7.89 8.63
N ASP A 480 5.37 -7.50 9.71
CA ASP A 480 4.84 -8.41 10.75
C ASP A 480 3.34 -8.23 11.05
N GLY A 481 2.62 -7.38 10.32
CA GLY A 481 1.15 -7.27 10.41
C GLY A 481 0.58 -6.63 11.68
N ASP A 482 1.37 -6.46 12.74
CA ASP A 482 0.94 -5.83 13.98
C ASP A 482 0.82 -4.30 13.86
N LEU A 483 -0.27 -3.77 14.41
CA LEU A 483 -0.43 -2.33 14.58
C LEU A 483 0.62 -1.84 15.60
N PRO A 484 1.29 -0.69 15.37
CA PRO A 484 2.10 -0.08 16.41
C PRO A 484 1.23 0.12 17.65
N ALA A 485 1.70 -0.32 18.81
CA ALA A 485 1.01 -0.10 20.07
C ALA A 485 0.82 1.41 20.27
N GLU A 486 -0.44 1.85 20.39
CA GLU A 486 -0.78 3.24 20.74
C GLU A 486 -0.26 3.66 22.12
#